data_AF-A0A1F8T1Z9-F1
#
_entry.id   AF-A0A1F8T1Z9-F1
#
_cell.length_a   1.000
_cell.length_b   1.000
_cell.length_c   1.000
_cell.angle_alpha   90.00
_cell.angle_beta   90.00
_cell.angle_gamma   90.00
#
_symmetry.space_group_name_H-M   'P 1'
#
loop_
_entity.id
_entity.type
_entity.pdbx_description
1 polymer ?
#
loop_
_entity_poly.entity_id
_entity_poly.type
_entity_poly.pdbx_seq_one_letter_code
_entity_poly.pdbx_strand_id
1 'polypeptide(L)'
;MTTHQRPSPYLRAILSHLLDHAEDNPGQTVSTRLTNNLKIDLLVRAGWVQLQISRSSAWPSEADWRMVLRHWPYRVEARPEPLESQGRRFLTARLPLY
;
A
#
# COMPACT_ATOMS: atom_id res chain seq x y z
N MET A 1 23.83 15.15 -7.80
CA MET A 1 23.06 14.46 -8.87
C MET A 1 21.71 14.06 -8.30
N THR A 2 20.67 14.88 -8.52
CA THR A 2 19.31 14.62 -8.04
C THR A 2 18.55 13.88 -9.12
N THR A 3 18.43 12.55 -8.99
CA THR A 3 17.56 11.74 -9.83
C THR A 3 16.11 12.11 -9.50
N HIS A 4 15.54 13.03 -10.27
CA HIS A 4 14.08 13.23 -10.31
C HIS A 4 13.46 11.97 -10.92
N GLN A 5 13.24 10.95 -10.09
CA GLN A 5 12.47 9.78 -10.45
C GLN A 5 11.05 10.25 -10.76
N ARG A 6 10.74 10.41 -12.05
CA ARG A 6 9.36 10.60 -12.51
C ARG A 6 8.52 9.46 -11.92
N PRO A 7 7.34 9.74 -11.33
CA PRO A 7 6.47 8.69 -10.84
C PRO A 7 6.20 7.70 -11.98
N SER A 8 6.39 6.41 -11.71
CA SER A 8 6.15 5.39 -12.73
C SER A 8 4.64 5.31 -12.93
N PRO A 9 4.10 5.62 -14.12
CA PRO A 9 2.66 5.54 -14.39
C PRO A 9 2.12 4.13 -14.10
N TYR A 10 2.99 3.13 -14.17
CA TYR A 10 2.66 1.73 -13.92
C TYR A 10 2.29 1.43 -12.46
N LEU A 11 3.00 1.98 -11.47
CA LEU A 11 2.68 1.72 -10.06
C LEU A 11 1.34 2.34 -9.67
N ARG A 12 1.05 3.56 -10.15
CA ARG A 12 -0.24 4.19 -9.92
C ARG A 12 -1.39 3.38 -10.52
N ALA A 13 -1.21 2.85 -11.74
CA ALA A 13 -2.20 1.99 -12.38
C ALA A 13 -2.46 0.70 -11.59
N ILE A 14 -1.39 0.03 -11.10
CA ILE A 14 -1.52 -1.15 -10.24
C ILE A 14 -2.29 -0.82 -8.96
N LEU A 15 -1.94 0.29 -8.29
CA LEU A 15 -2.59 0.67 -7.03
C LEU A 15 -4.06 1.07 -7.22
N SER A 16 -4.39 1.71 -8.35
CA SER A 16 -5.77 2.06 -8.69
C SER A 16 -6.59 0.79 -8.92
N HIS A 17 -6.11 -0.13 -9.77
CA HIS A 17 -6.79 -1.40 -10.01
C HIS A 17 -6.95 -2.22 -8.72
N LEU A 18 -5.91 -2.27 -7.88
CA LEU A 18 -5.97 -2.99 -6.60
C LEU A 18 -7.02 -2.40 -5.67
N LEU A 19 -7.12 -1.07 -5.64
CA LEU A 19 -8.13 -0.38 -4.84
C LEU A 19 -9.52 -0.64 -5.39
N ASP A 20 -9.76 -0.49 -6.71
CA ASP A 20 -11.05 -0.76 -7.34
C ASP A 20 -11.53 -2.18 -6.98
N HIS A 21 -10.64 -3.18 -7.10
CA HIS A 21 -10.95 -4.55 -6.73
C HIS A 21 -11.23 -4.73 -5.22
N ALA A 22 -10.59 -3.96 -4.35
CA ALA A 22 -10.86 -3.99 -2.92
C ALA A 22 -12.20 -3.30 -2.57
N GLU A 23 -12.55 -2.23 -3.27
CA GLU A 23 -13.84 -1.54 -3.14
C GLU A 23 -15.01 -2.41 -3.61
N ASP A 24 -14.81 -3.19 -4.67
CA ASP A 24 -15.78 -4.19 -5.16
C ASP A 24 -15.95 -5.39 -4.20
N ASN A 25 -14.99 -5.62 -3.30
CA ASN A 25 -14.96 -6.75 -2.38
C ASN A 25 -14.78 -6.31 -0.91
N PRO A 26 -15.68 -5.44 -0.38
CA PRO A 26 -15.57 -4.95 0.98
C PRO A 26 -15.68 -6.13 1.94
N GLY A 27 -14.91 -6.11 3.03
CA GLY A 27 -14.82 -7.29 3.89
C GLY A 27 -13.54 -8.09 3.70
N GLN A 28 -13.01 -8.12 2.47
CA GLN A 28 -11.97 -9.05 2.05
C GLN A 28 -10.62 -8.34 1.82
N THR A 29 -9.54 -9.02 2.18
CA THR A 29 -8.19 -8.52 1.89
C THR A 29 -7.84 -8.85 0.44
N VAL A 30 -7.57 -7.82 -0.36
CA VAL A 30 -7.05 -7.97 -1.71
C VAL A 30 -5.56 -7.67 -1.71
N SER A 31 -4.78 -8.48 -2.43
CA SER A 31 -3.32 -8.42 -2.40
C SER A 31 -2.72 -8.27 -3.80
N THR A 32 -1.61 -7.55 -3.90
CA THR A 32 -0.68 -7.64 -5.05
C THR A 32 0.76 -7.73 -4.58
N ARG A 33 1.64 -8.23 -5.45
CA ARG A 33 3.09 -8.28 -5.21
C ARG A 33 3.83 -7.58 -6.34
N LEU A 34 4.68 -6.63 -5.97
CA LEU A 34 5.54 -5.91 -6.89
C LEU A 34 6.82 -6.70 -7.18
N THR A 35 7.50 -6.35 -8.28
CA THR A 35 8.74 -7.00 -8.73
C THR A 35 9.91 -6.90 -7.73
N ASN A 36 9.88 -5.93 -6.82
CA ASN A 36 10.88 -5.73 -5.77
C ASN A 36 10.56 -6.48 -4.45
N ASN A 37 9.71 -7.50 -4.51
CA ASN A 37 9.23 -8.31 -3.37
C ASN A 37 8.40 -7.54 -2.33
N LEU A 38 7.94 -6.33 -2.63
CA LEU A 38 6.97 -5.62 -1.80
C LEU A 38 5.57 -6.18 -2.07
N LYS A 39 4.91 -6.71 -1.03
CA LYS A 39 3.50 -7.08 -1.06
C LYS A 39 2.67 -5.92 -0.52
N ILE A 40 1.57 -5.62 -1.20
CA ILE A 40 0.59 -4.61 -0.80
C ILE A 40 -0.74 -5.31 -0.60
N ASP A 41 -1.35 -5.07 0.55
CA ASP A 41 -2.59 -5.68 1.02
C ASP A 41 -3.58 -4.55 1.34
N LEU A 42 -4.76 -4.57 0.70
CA LEU A 42 -5.83 -3.62 0.93
C LEU A 42 -7.04 -4.32 1.54
N LEU A 43 -7.64 -3.69 2.55
CA LEU A 43 -8.90 -4.12 3.14
C LEU A 43 -9.84 -2.93 3.21
N VAL A 44 -10.88 -2.93 2.38
CA VAL A 44 -11.89 -1.88 2.40
C VAL A 44 -12.99 -2.20 3.42
N ARG A 45 -13.38 -1.16 4.16
CA ARG A 45 -14.53 -1.11 5.08
C ARG A 45 -15.25 0.21 4.87
N ALA A 46 -16.45 0.36 5.45
CA ALA A 46 -17.26 1.56 5.29
C ALA A 46 -16.47 2.83 5.72
N GLY A 47 -16.08 3.65 4.73
CA GLY A 47 -15.41 4.94 4.92
C GLY A 47 -13.88 4.91 5.03
N TRP A 48 -13.24 3.74 4.95
CA TRP A 48 -11.77 3.67 5.03
C TRP A 48 -11.20 2.41 4.39
N VAL A 49 -9.92 2.48 4.03
CA VAL A 49 -9.11 1.36 3.55
C VAL A 49 -7.94 1.11 4.49
N GLN A 50 -7.79 -0.13 4.95
CA GLN A 50 -6.52 -0.55 5.56
C GLN A 50 -5.52 -0.73 4.43
N LEU A 51 -4.42 0.01 4.46
CA LEU A 51 -3.25 -0.27 3.64
C LEU A 51 -2.23 -0.99 4.50
N GLN A 52 -1.80 -2.18 4.07
CA GLN A 52 -0.67 -2.90 4.65
C GLN A 52 0.38 -3.18 3.59
N ILE A 53 1.65 -3.00 3.93
CA ILE A 53 2.76 -3.43 3.09
C ILE A 53 3.66 -4.39 3.86
N SER A 54 4.20 -5.41 3.18
CA SER A 54 5.14 -6.36 3.75
C SER A 54 6.24 -6.72 2.76
N ARG A 55 7.38 -7.20 3.27
CA ARG A 55 8.45 -7.82 2.48
C ARG A 55 8.60 -9.29 2.90
N SER A 56 9.17 -10.11 2.03
CA SER A 56 9.34 -11.55 2.29
C SER A 56 10.34 -11.85 3.41
N SER A 57 11.40 -11.06 3.55
CA SER A 57 12.54 -11.38 4.43
C SER A 57 12.97 -10.24 5.36
N ALA A 58 12.26 -9.10 5.38
CA ALA A 58 12.67 -7.93 6.14
C ALA A 58 11.47 -7.06 6.56
N TRP A 59 11.71 -6.10 7.45
CA TRP A 59 10.78 -5.00 7.66
C TRP A 59 10.64 -4.18 6.38
N PRO A 60 9.42 -3.78 5.98
CA PRO A 60 9.26 -2.71 4.99
C PRO A 60 9.85 -1.42 5.53
N SER A 61 10.44 -0.63 4.64
CA SER A 61 11.07 0.65 5.01
C SER A 61 10.07 1.81 4.91
N GLU A 62 10.38 2.93 5.57
CA GLU A 62 9.64 4.19 5.34
C GLU A 62 9.74 4.68 3.88
N ALA A 63 10.79 4.30 3.16
CA ALA A 63 10.92 4.61 1.73
C ALA A 63 9.87 3.83 0.91
N ASP A 64 9.63 2.56 1.25
CA ASP A 64 8.57 1.74 0.64
C ASP A 64 7.19 2.39 0.88
N TRP A 65 6.93 2.82 2.13
CA TRP A 65 5.69 3.50 2.49
C TRP A 65 5.49 4.79 1.69
N ARG A 66 6.51 5.66 1.67
CA ARG A 66 6.46 6.93 0.91
C ARG A 66 6.30 6.69 -0.60
N MET A 67 6.91 5.64 -1.14
CA MET A 67 6.75 5.26 -2.54
C MET A 67 5.30 4.88 -2.84
N VAL A 68 4.66 4.07 -1.98
CA VAL A 68 3.25 3.67 -2.14
C VAL A 68 2.33 4.88 -2.03
N LEU A 69 2.47 5.70 -0.98
CA LEU A 69 1.63 6.90 -0.82
C LEU A 69 1.81 7.93 -1.94
N ARG A 70 3.02 8.09 -2.47
CA ARG A 70 3.28 9.00 -3.60
C ARG A 70 2.50 8.59 -4.86
N HIS A 71 2.23 7.30 -5.05
CA HIS A 71 1.51 6.79 -6.21
C HIS A 71 0.07 6.39 -5.88
N TRP A 72 -0.40 6.71 -4.68
CA TRP A 72 -1.75 6.43 -4.26
C TRP A 72 -2.76 7.17 -5.15
N PRO A 73 -3.94 6.60 -5.47
CA PRO A 73 -4.85 7.18 -6.46
C PRO A 73 -5.36 8.58 -6.11
N TYR A 74 -5.48 8.87 -4.81
CA TYR A 74 -5.91 10.16 -4.24
C TYR A 74 -4.90 10.67 -3.19
N ARG A 75 -5.03 11.95 -2.83
CA ARG A 75 -4.14 12.59 -1.86
C ARG A 75 -4.45 12.10 -0.45
N VAL A 76 -3.47 11.45 0.18
CA VAL A 76 -3.53 11.01 1.57
C VAL A 76 -2.24 11.34 2.29
N GLU A 77 -2.35 11.69 3.57
CA GLU A 77 -1.22 11.88 4.46
C GLU A 77 -1.41 10.95 5.66
N ALA A 78 -0.64 9.86 5.69
CA ALA A 78 -0.71 8.86 6.75
C ALA A 78 0.69 8.43 7.16
N ARG A 79 0.91 8.33 8.48
CA ARG A 79 2.11 7.72 9.03
C ARG A 79 1.92 6.21 9.14
N PRO A 80 2.92 5.41 8.79
CA PRO A 80 2.82 3.97 8.99
C PRO A 80 2.95 3.62 10.46
N GLU A 81 2.18 2.63 10.88
CA GLU A 81 2.35 1.93 12.14
C GLU A 81 3.02 0.57 11.86
N PRO A 82 4.08 0.20 12.60
CA PRO A 82 4.65 -1.13 12.50
C PRO A 82 3.69 -2.14 13.13
N LEU A 83 3.51 -3.28 12.45
CA LEU A 83 2.72 -4.39 12.95
C LEU A 83 3.45 -5.70 12.67
N GLU A 84 3.49 -6.60 13.65
CA GLU A 84 3.92 -7.98 13.47
C GLU A 84 2.75 -8.92 13.70
N SER A 85 2.49 -9.82 12.76
CA SER A 85 1.40 -10.80 12.85
C SER A 85 1.80 -12.10 12.17
N GLN A 86 1.64 -13.22 12.87
CA GLN A 86 2.00 -14.56 12.38
C GLN A 86 3.45 -14.64 11.86
N GLY A 87 4.38 -13.97 12.56
CA GLY A 87 5.79 -13.90 12.17
C GLY A 87 6.09 -13.05 10.93
N ARG A 88 5.09 -12.34 10.38
CA ARG A 88 5.25 -11.41 9.26
C ARG A 88 5.24 -9.97 9.76
N ARG A 89 6.10 -9.16 9.16
CA ARG A 89 6.32 -7.76 9.51
C ARG A 89 5.67 -6.85 8.48
N PHE A 90 4.91 -5.88 8.95
CA PHE A 90 4.10 -4.98 8.15
C PHE A 90 4.34 -3.53 8.54
N LEU A 91 4.16 -2.64 7.58
CA LEU A 91 3.76 -1.27 7.85
C LEU A 91 2.28 -1.13 7.48
N THR A 92 1.47 -0.55 8.35
CA THR A 92 0.02 -0.43 8.17
C THR A 92 -0.47 0.98 8.47
N ALA A 93 -1.55 1.40 7.81
CA ALA A 93 -2.34 2.55 8.23
C ALA A 93 -3.79 2.39 7.75
N ARG A 94 -4.71 3.10 8.40
CA ARG A 94 -6.06 3.32 7.88
C ARG A 94 -6.08 4.64 7.12
N LEU A 95 -6.49 4.58 5.86
CA LEU A 95 -6.64 5.75 5.01
C LEU A 95 -8.14 6.02 4.84
N PRO A 96 -8.57 7.30 4.86
CA PRO A 96 -9.96 7.63 4.53
C PRO A 96 -10.25 7.24 3.08
N LEU A 97 -11.47 6.74 2.84
CA LEU A 97 -12.03 6.71 1.50
C LEU A 97 -12.79 8.02 1.29
N TYR A 98 -12.31 8.82 0.33
CA TYR A 98 -12.81 10.14 -0.05
C TYR A 98 -12.52 11.28 0.95
#